data_AF-A0A5R8KGA1-F1
#
_entry.id   AF-A0A5R8KGA1-F1
#
_cell.length_a   1.000
_cell.length_b   1.000
_cell.length_c   1.000
_cell.angle_alpha   90.00
_cell.angle_beta   90.00
_cell.angle_gamma   90.00
#
_symmetry.space_group_name_H-M   'P 1'
#
loop_
_entity.id
_entity.type
_entity.pdbx_description
1 polymer ?
#
loop_
_entity_poly.entity_id
_entity_poly.type
_entity_poly.pdbx_seq_one_letter_code
_entity_poly.pdbx_strand_id
1 'polypeptide(L)'
;MSTSLESIQEHLEGIRHWLDQVDAIAMPEQHPSGLSSQEKQELRRVDALIEQLKAMGVGSIPAELVDKKCELTARDASFAEMSEATLLLPAVEELCRYLAELSKRSRITRNKIRTHTAKQVPRAYHDVEPLDLLNAGYLSTDDRLELQWSKQHDVYEGKLEGDGRIRANTQDGWMAFSSLSSAAQYISGRPQNGWEHWRRINDDGSRTPLKKIREQYQEENEDV
;
A
#
# COMPACT_ATOMS: atom_id res chain seq x y z
N MET A 1 21.21 -7.77 -8.32
CA MET A 1 20.92 -6.61 -7.44
C MET A 1 19.55 -6.04 -7.80
N SER A 2 18.47 -6.74 -7.43
CA SER A 2 17.08 -6.40 -7.81
C SER A 2 16.25 -5.84 -6.66
N THR A 3 16.87 -5.54 -5.53
CA THR A 3 16.22 -5.20 -4.24
C THR A 3 15.60 -3.80 -4.16
N SER A 4 15.45 -3.08 -5.27
CA SER A 4 15.15 -1.64 -5.22
C SER A 4 13.66 -1.28 -5.32
N LEU A 5 12.79 -2.15 -5.85
CA LEU A 5 11.41 -1.74 -6.19
C LEU A 5 10.33 -2.48 -5.41
N GLU A 6 10.55 -3.75 -5.12
CA GLU A 6 9.74 -4.49 -4.14
C GLU A 6 9.85 -3.81 -2.77
N SER A 7 11.07 -3.44 -2.39
CA SER A 7 11.31 -2.68 -1.16
C SER A 7 10.56 -1.34 -1.14
N ILE A 8 10.49 -0.59 -2.24
CA ILE A 8 9.73 0.68 -2.27
C ILE A 8 8.23 0.41 -2.10
N GLN A 9 7.70 -0.65 -2.71
CA GLN A 9 6.29 -0.98 -2.60
C GLN A 9 5.93 -1.41 -1.18
N GLU A 10 6.75 -2.25 -0.54
CA GLU A 10 6.60 -2.63 0.87
C GLU A 10 6.62 -1.41 1.80
N HIS A 11 7.51 -0.44 1.55
CA HIS A 11 7.53 0.80 2.32
C HIS A 11 6.28 1.65 2.10
N LEU A 12 5.75 1.73 0.87
CA LEU A 12 4.52 2.48 0.59
C LEU A 12 3.28 1.83 1.24
N GLU A 13 3.20 0.50 1.22
CA GLU A 13 2.15 -0.26 1.91
C GLU A 13 2.26 -0.09 3.44
N GLY A 14 3.48 -0.12 3.98
CA GLY A 14 3.73 0.17 5.40
C GLY A 14 3.30 1.58 5.81
N ILE A 15 3.59 2.60 4.99
CA ILE A 15 3.16 3.99 5.24
C ILE A 15 1.64 4.11 5.17
N ARG A 16 0.99 3.50 4.17
CA ARG A 16 -0.49 3.46 4.09
C ARG A 16 -1.11 2.82 5.31
N HIS A 17 -0.62 1.65 5.70
CA HIS A 17 -1.14 0.95 6.87
C HIS A 17 -0.96 1.76 8.15
N TRP A 18 0.17 2.46 8.29
CA TRP A 18 0.39 3.37 9.41
C TRP A 18 -0.58 4.55 9.39
N LEU A 19 -0.86 5.15 8.23
CA LEU A 19 -1.87 6.21 8.10
C LEU A 19 -3.27 5.73 8.46
N ASP A 20 -3.68 4.55 7.98
CA ASP A 20 -4.98 3.94 8.33
C ASP A 20 -5.10 3.67 9.84
N GLN A 21 -4.00 3.25 10.49
CA GLN A 21 -3.96 3.08 11.94
C GLN A 21 -4.09 4.42 12.67
N VAL A 22 -3.47 5.48 12.16
CA VAL A 22 -3.57 6.84 12.73
C VAL A 22 -5.01 7.37 12.62
N ASP A 23 -5.69 7.15 11.49
CA ASP A 23 -7.09 7.53 11.30
C ASP A 23 -8.06 6.71 12.16
N ALA A 24 -7.70 5.44 12.44
CA ALA A 24 -8.48 4.57 13.31
C ALA A 24 -8.32 4.89 14.81
N ILE A 25 -7.29 5.65 15.20
CA ILE A 25 -7.22 6.22 16.54
C ILE A 25 -8.33 7.26 16.62
N ALA A 26 -9.42 6.89 17.31
CA ALA A 26 -10.53 7.79 17.59
C ALA A 26 -9.95 9.11 18.09
N MET A 27 -10.02 10.15 17.24
CA MET A 27 -9.65 11.51 17.60
C MET A 27 -10.39 11.81 18.91
N PRO A 28 -9.66 12.06 20.03
CA PRO A 28 -10.29 12.28 21.30
C PRO A 28 -11.36 13.36 21.12
N GLU A 29 -12.59 13.05 21.56
CA GLU A 29 -13.76 13.91 21.41
C GLU A 29 -13.38 15.37 21.65
N GLN A 30 -13.36 16.17 20.57
CA GLN A 30 -13.11 17.62 20.57
C GLN A 30 -12.25 18.08 21.76
N HIS A 31 -10.94 17.81 21.70
CA HIS A 31 -10.03 18.45 22.64
C HIS A 31 -10.30 19.96 22.66
N PRO A 32 -10.39 20.57 23.85
CA PRO A 32 -10.81 21.96 24.00
C PRO A 32 -9.93 22.80 23.08
N SER A 33 -10.59 23.61 22.26
CA SER A 33 -9.97 24.59 21.38
C SER A 33 -8.79 25.22 22.13
N GLY A 34 -7.59 25.21 21.54
CA GLY A 34 -6.38 25.71 22.21
C GLY A 34 -6.63 27.07 22.86
N LEU A 35 -5.84 27.43 23.89
CA LEU A 35 -6.14 28.50 24.86
C LEU A 35 -7.15 29.53 24.33
N SER A 36 -8.30 29.61 24.99
CA SER A 36 -9.31 30.61 24.71
C SER A 36 -8.71 32.02 24.73
N SER A 37 -9.35 32.98 24.06
CA SER A 37 -8.89 34.38 24.08
C SER A 37 -8.70 34.91 25.51
N GLN A 38 -9.51 34.42 26.45
CA GLN A 38 -9.40 34.73 27.88
C GLN A 38 -8.15 34.11 28.51
N GLU A 39 -7.87 32.84 28.28
CA GLU A 39 -6.68 32.17 28.80
C GLU A 39 -5.38 32.72 28.20
N LYS A 40 -5.38 33.11 26.92
CA LYS A 40 -4.25 33.82 26.30
C LYS A 40 -4.00 35.18 26.95
N GLN A 41 -5.08 35.89 27.27
CA GLN A 41 -4.96 37.15 28.00
C GLN A 41 -4.45 36.92 29.43
N GLU A 42 -4.87 35.82 30.07
CA GLU A 42 -4.41 35.42 31.39
C GLU A 42 -2.93 35.05 31.41
N LEU A 43 -2.45 34.27 30.44
CA LEU A 43 -1.02 33.95 30.29
C LEU A 43 -0.18 35.22 30.17
N ARG A 44 -0.61 36.18 29.32
CA ARG A 44 0.07 37.49 29.18
C ARG A 44 0.09 38.29 30.49
N ARG A 45 -0.99 38.24 31.28
CA ARG A 45 -1.04 38.90 32.59
C ARG A 45 -0.09 38.24 33.58
N VAL A 46 -0.06 36.91 33.62
CA VAL A 46 0.86 36.15 34.48
C VAL A 46 2.31 36.46 34.11
N ASP A 47 2.65 36.48 32.82
CA ASP A 47 3.97 36.87 32.35
C ASP A 47 4.34 38.30 32.75
N ALA A 48 3.43 39.26 32.56
CA ALA A 48 3.66 40.65 32.94
C ALA A 48 3.89 40.80 34.46
N LEU A 49 3.14 40.07 35.30
CA LEU A 49 3.31 40.08 36.75
C LEU A 49 4.63 39.47 37.17
N ILE A 50 5.04 38.35 36.56
CA ILE A 50 6.33 37.73 36.82
C ILE A 50 7.48 38.69 36.48
N GLU A 51 7.41 39.38 35.34
CA GLU A 51 8.44 40.35 34.94
C GLU A 51 8.46 41.58 35.85
N GLN A 52 7.29 42.07 36.29
CA GLN A 52 7.22 43.17 37.27
C GLN A 52 7.85 42.77 38.62
N LEU A 53 7.56 41.56 39.13
CA LEU A 53 8.14 41.07 40.38
C LEU A 53 9.67 40.95 40.29
N LYS A 54 10.18 40.46 39.15
CA LYS A 54 11.63 40.43 38.87
C LYS A 54 12.22 41.84 38.85
N ALA A 55 11.56 42.79 38.19
CA ALA A 55 12.03 44.18 38.09
C ALA A 55 12.08 44.89 39.46
N MET A 56 11.17 44.54 40.38
CA MET A 56 11.16 45.04 41.75
C MET A 56 12.20 44.38 42.66
N GLY A 57 13.00 43.43 42.14
CA GLY A 57 14.03 42.74 42.92
C GLY A 57 13.47 41.78 43.98
N VAL A 58 12.22 41.32 43.82
CA VAL A 58 11.65 40.31 44.70
C VAL A 58 12.40 39.00 44.44
N GLY A 59 13.19 38.55 45.43
CA GLY A 59 14.11 37.43 45.28
C GLY A 59 13.46 36.06 45.06
N SER A 60 12.13 35.94 45.19
CA SER A 60 11.39 34.71 44.94
C SER A 60 10.03 35.01 44.30
N ILE A 61 9.78 34.39 43.14
CA ILE A 61 8.49 34.48 42.46
C ILE A 61 7.52 33.52 43.16
N PRO A 62 6.28 33.93 43.45
CA PRO A 62 5.27 33.05 44.04
C PRO A 62 5.07 31.77 43.21
N ALA A 63 5.11 30.60 43.87
CA ALA A 63 4.98 29.29 43.22
C ALA A 63 3.67 29.19 42.40
N GLU A 64 2.59 29.77 42.92
CA GLU A 64 1.26 29.79 42.27
C GLU A 64 1.29 30.42 40.87
N LEU A 65 2.12 31.45 40.64
CA LEU A 65 2.24 32.10 39.33
C LEU A 65 3.08 31.24 38.36
N VAL A 66 4.09 30.54 38.88
CA VAL A 66 4.92 29.64 38.09
C VAL A 66 4.10 28.42 37.65
N ASP A 67 3.37 27.80 38.58
CA ASP A 67 2.51 26.65 38.31
C ASP A 67 1.45 27.00 37.28
N LYS A 68 0.80 28.16 37.43
CA LYS A 68 -0.22 28.63 36.49
C LYS A 68 0.34 28.97 35.11
N LYS A 69 1.55 29.53 35.04
CA LYS A 69 2.25 29.74 33.77
C LYS A 69 2.60 28.41 33.09
N CYS A 70 3.11 27.44 33.85
CA CYS A 70 3.42 26.10 33.35
C CYS A 70 2.18 25.39 32.81
N GLU A 71 1.05 25.44 33.53
CA GLU A 71 -0.21 24.83 33.09
C GLU A 71 -0.70 25.44 31.77
N LEU A 72 -0.75 26.77 31.67
CA LEU A 72 -1.20 27.48 30.47
C LEU A 72 -0.26 27.27 29.29
N THR A 73 1.05 27.25 29.53
CA THR A 73 2.06 27.04 28.47
C THR A 73 2.05 25.60 27.97
N ALA A 74 1.86 24.61 28.85
CA ALA A 74 1.71 23.21 28.46
C ALA A 74 0.46 22.99 27.59
N ARG A 75 -0.66 23.66 27.91
CA ARG A 75 -1.87 23.63 27.08
C ARG A 75 -1.67 24.31 25.72
N ASP A 76 -0.91 25.40 25.65
CA ASP A 76 -0.63 26.10 24.38
C ASP A 76 0.31 25.29 23.46
N ALA A 77 1.35 24.68 24.02
CA ALA A 77 2.31 23.85 23.28
C ALA A 77 1.66 22.60 22.66
N SER A 78 0.78 21.95 23.43
CA SER A 78 0.04 20.76 22.96
C SER A 78 -0.86 21.06 21.74
N PHE A 79 -1.36 22.29 21.63
CA PHE A 79 -2.20 22.71 20.51
C PHE A 79 -1.39 23.06 19.25
N ALA A 80 -0.21 23.67 19.42
CA ALA A 80 0.68 24.00 18.30
C ALA A 80 1.16 22.74 17.58
N GLU A 81 1.54 21.70 18.32
CA GLU A 81 1.99 20.42 17.75
C GLU A 81 0.87 19.67 17.02
N MET A 82 -0.36 19.67 17.57
CA MET A 82 -1.53 19.09 16.89
C MET A 82 -1.93 19.84 15.62
N SER A 83 -1.82 21.17 15.62
CA SER A 83 -2.12 21.99 14.44
C SER A 83 -1.12 21.75 13.31
N GLU A 84 0.15 21.54 13.62
CA GLU A 84 1.18 21.24 12.63
C GLU A 84 1.00 19.83 12.05
N ALA A 85 0.71 18.83 12.90
CA ALA A 85 0.44 17.46 12.45
C ALA A 85 -0.79 17.38 11.51
N THR A 86 -1.85 18.13 11.80
CA THR A 86 -3.07 18.16 10.97
C THR A 86 -2.80 18.76 9.58
N LEU A 87 -1.85 19.69 9.46
CA LEU A 87 -1.45 20.28 8.18
C LEU A 87 -0.50 19.38 7.38
N LEU A 88 0.30 18.54 8.05
CA LEU A 88 1.28 17.66 7.41
C LEU A 88 0.66 16.39 6.83
N LEU A 89 -0.42 15.87 7.41
CA LEU A 89 -1.11 14.66 6.95
C LEU A 89 -1.48 14.69 5.45
N PRO A 90 -2.20 15.71 4.94
CA PRO A 90 -2.54 15.79 3.51
C PRO A 90 -1.31 15.84 2.59
N ALA A 91 -0.22 16.47 3.04
CA ALA A 91 1.03 16.55 2.27
C ALA A 91 1.73 15.19 2.17
N VAL A 92 1.71 14.39 3.25
CA VAL A 92 2.23 13.02 3.26
C VAL A 92 1.41 12.11 2.35
N GLU A 93 0.08 12.21 2.38
CA GLU A 93 -0.79 11.47 1.47
C GLU A 93 -0.52 11.80 0.00
N GLU A 94 -0.35 13.08 -0.32
CA GLU A 94 -0.02 13.55 -1.67
C GLU A 94 1.34 13.01 -2.14
N LEU A 95 2.35 13.00 -1.26
CA LEU A 95 3.66 12.42 -1.56
C LEU A 95 3.57 10.91 -1.82
N CYS A 96 2.78 10.17 -1.02
CA CYS A 96 2.53 8.74 -1.24
C CYS A 96 1.88 8.48 -2.61
N ARG A 97 0.90 9.31 -2.98
CA ARG A 97 0.24 9.25 -4.30
C ARG A 97 1.24 9.47 -5.44
N TYR A 98 2.13 10.46 -5.29
CA TYR A 98 3.14 10.77 -6.29
C TYR A 98 4.16 9.63 -6.46
N LEU A 99 4.61 9.03 -5.37
CA LEU A 99 5.55 7.90 -5.39
C LEU A 99 4.94 6.64 -6.04
N ALA A 100 3.65 6.38 -5.82
CA ALA A 100 2.94 5.28 -6.47
C ALA A 100 2.88 5.46 -8.00
N GLU A 101 2.56 6.67 -8.47
CA GLU A 101 2.52 7.01 -9.89
C GLU A 101 3.92 6.95 -10.54
N LEU A 102 4.95 7.45 -9.85
CA LEU A 102 6.33 7.35 -10.32
C LEU A 102 6.78 5.89 -10.43
N SER A 103 6.42 5.05 -9.45
CA SER A 103 6.70 3.62 -9.47
C SER A 103 6.04 2.93 -10.66
N LYS A 104 4.76 3.25 -10.94
CA LYS A 104 4.04 2.77 -12.12
C LYS A 104 4.74 3.15 -13.42
N ARG A 105 5.13 4.42 -13.57
CA ARG A 105 5.86 4.90 -14.75
C ARG A 105 7.22 4.22 -14.91
N SER A 106 7.95 4.01 -13.82
CA SER A 106 9.24 3.32 -13.85
C SER A 106 9.12 1.88 -14.38
N ARG A 107 8.03 1.17 -14.02
CA ARG A 107 7.73 -0.18 -14.52
C ARG A 107 7.47 -0.18 -16.02
N ILE A 108 6.62 0.73 -16.50
CA ILE A 108 6.33 0.89 -17.92
C ILE A 108 7.62 1.12 -18.71
N THR A 109 8.48 2.03 -18.24
CA THR A 109 9.77 2.33 -18.89
C THR A 109 10.70 1.12 -18.87
N ARG A 110 10.80 0.39 -17.75
CA ARG A 110 11.61 -0.84 -17.68
C ARG A 110 11.11 -1.88 -18.68
N ASN A 111 9.81 -2.08 -18.78
CA ASN A 111 9.21 -3.03 -19.70
C ASN A 111 9.55 -2.66 -21.16
N LYS A 112 9.45 -1.38 -21.52
CA LYS A 112 9.89 -0.87 -22.84
C LYS A 112 11.37 -1.13 -23.10
N ILE A 113 12.24 -0.88 -22.12
CA ILE A 113 13.67 -1.14 -22.28
C ILE A 113 13.91 -2.64 -22.51
N ARG A 114 13.26 -3.51 -21.73
CA ARG A 114 13.38 -4.96 -21.83
C ARG A 114 12.91 -5.47 -23.20
N THR A 115 11.79 -4.97 -23.72
CA THR A 115 11.29 -5.35 -25.05
C THR A 115 12.23 -4.87 -26.17
N HIS A 116 12.87 -3.71 -26.01
CA HIS A 116 13.86 -3.23 -26.98
C HIS A 116 15.22 -3.96 -26.92
N THR A 117 15.61 -4.53 -25.77
CA THR A 117 16.88 -5.28 -25.66
C THR A 117 16.77 -6.75 -26.06
N ALA A 118 15.58 -7.33 -26.03
CA ALA A 118 15.32 -8.68 -26.53
C ALA A 118 15.26 -8.66 -28.07
N LYS A 119 16.39 -8.94 -28.74
CA LYS A 119 16.44 -9.20 -30.19
C LYS A 119 15.39 -10.25 -30.56
N GLN A 120 14.34 -9.80 -31.24
CA GLN A 120 13.21 -10.59 -31.69
C GLN A 120 13.65 -11.67 -32.69
N VAL A 121 13.47 -12.92 -32.30
CA VAL A 121 13.13 -13.99 -33.25
C VAL A 121 11.60 -14.00 -33.29
N PRO A 122 10.94 -13.94 -34.47
CA PRO A 122 9.50 -13.89 -34.56
C PRO A 122 8.93 -15.27 -34.16
N ARG A 123 8.63 -15.45 -32.87
CA ARG A 123 7.87 -16.59 -32.38
C ARG A 123 6.41 -16.19 -32.31
N ALA A 124 5.59 -16.94 -33.03
CA ALA A 124 4.16 -16.77 -33.12
C ALA A 124 3.51 -16.75 -31.73
N TYR A 125 3.00 -15.58 -31.33
CA TYR A 125 1.82 -15.26 -30.49
C TYR A 125 1.40 -16.16 -29.29
N HIS A 126 2.23 -17.12 -28.86
CA HIS A 126 1.93 -18.04 -27.77
C HIS A 126 2.61 -17.70 -26.45
N ASP A 127 3.54 -16.74 -26.42
CA ASP A 127 4.49 -16.49 -25.32
C ASP A 127 4.02 -15.47 -24.27
N VAL A 128 2.72 -15.32 -24.01
CA VAL A 128 2.29 -14.56 -22.81
C VAL A 128 2.44 -15.47 -21.60
N GLU A 129 3.41 -15.17 -20.74
CA GLU A 129 3.62 -15.89 -19.49
C GLU A 129 2.86 -15.21 -18.32
N PRO A 130 2.53 -15.93 -17.24
CA PRO A 130 1.96 -15.30 -16.05
C PRO A 130 2.81 -14.15 -15.50
N LEU A 131 4.13 -14.24 -15.66
CA LEU A 131 5.07 -13.18 -15.30
C LEU A 131 4.82 -11.89 -16.09
N ASP A 132 4.44 -11.96 -17.36
CA ASP A 132 4.14 -10.77 -18.16
C ASP A 132 2.88 -10.08 -17.63
N LEU A 133 1.85 -10.85 -17.27
CA LEU A 133 0.61 -10.34 -16.69
C LEU A 133 0.82 -9.72 -15.30
N LEU A 134 1.69 -10.31 -14.47
CA LEU A 134 2.12 -9.73 -13.18
C LEU A 134 2.86 -8.40 -13.41
N ASN A 135 3.83 -8.38 -14.33
CA ASN A 135 4.63 -7.20 -14.63
C ASN A 135 3.80 -6.05 -15.23
N ALA A 136 2.74 -6.38 -15.96
CA ALA A 136 1.80 -5.43 -16.54
C ALA A 136 0.69 -5.00 -15.56
N GLY A 137 0.57 -5.65 -14.40
CA GLY A 137 -0.43 -5.31 -13.37
C GLY A 137 -1.83 -5.84 -13.65
N TYR A 138 -1.98 -6.81 -14.56
CA TYR A 138 -3.25 -7.50 -14.80
C TYR A 138 -3.52 -8.58 -13.74
N LEU A 139 -2.45 -9.08 -13.14
CA LEU A 139 -2.48 -10.03 -12.02
C LEU A 139 -1.62 -9.48 -10.87
N SER A 140 -1.93 -9.92 -9.65
CA SER A 140 -1.16 -9.69 -8.43
C SER A 140 -0.73 -11.02 -7.79
N THR A 141 0.34 -11.00 -6.98
CA THR A 141 0.71 -12.13 -6.12
C THR A 141 -0.32 -12.40 -5.01
N ASP A 142 -1.12 -11.40 -4.67
CA ASP A 142 -2.21 -11.51 -3.69
C ASP A 142 -3.50 -12.09 -4.31
N ASP A 143 -3.56 -12.18 -5.64
CA ASP A 143 -4.72 -12.73 -6.33
C ASP A 143 -4.93 -14.19 -5.94
N ARG A 144 -6.17 -14.51 -5.54
CA ARG A 144 -6.61 -15.88 -5.34
C ARG A 144 -6.94 -16.50 -6.70
N LEU A 145 -6.29 -17.62 -7.00
CA LEU A 145 -6.59 -18.40 -8.19
C LEU A 145 -7.34 -19.68 -7.82
N GLU A 146 -8.23 -20.11 -8.71
CA GLU A 146 -8.90 -21.40 -8.64
C GLU A 146 -8.70 -22.16 -9.95
N LEU A 147 -8.31 -23.43 -9.83
CA LEU A 147 -8.32 -24.39 -10.92
C LEU A 147 -9.60 -25.21 -10.86
N GLN A 148 -10.36 -25.18 -11.95
CA GLN A 148 -11.49 -26.09 -12.15
C GLN A 148 -11.54 -26.51 -13.62
N TRP A 149 -11.19 -27.78 -13.89
CA TRP A 149 -11.14 -28.34 -15.24
C TRP A 149 -12.46 -28.95 -15.71
N SER A 150 -13.38 -29.26 -14.80
CA SER A 150 -14.72 -29.76 -15.12
C SER A 150 -15.73 -29.35 -14.06
N LYS A 151 -17.01 -29.21 -14.46
CA LYS A 151 -18.10 -28.77 -13.60
C LYS A 151 -18.41 -29.74 -12.45
N GLN A 152 -17.96 -30.99 -12.55
CA GLN A 152 -18.24 -32.06 -11.58
C GLN A 152 -17.08 -32.36 -10.63
N HIS A 153 -15.92 -31.73 -10.81
CA HIS A 153 -14.72 -32.00 -10.00
C HIS A 153 -14.49 -30.93 -8.96
N ASP A 154 -13.67 -31.29 -7.97
CA ASP A 154 -13.21 -30.40 -6.90
C ASP A 154 -12.51 -29.17 -7.47
N VAL A 155 -12.62 -28.07 -6.74
CA VAL A 155 -11.94 -26.81 -7.02
C VAL A 155 -10.65 -26.78 -6.22
N TYR A 156 -9.54 -26.47 -6.88
CA TYR A 156 -8.22 -26.42 -6.26
C TYR A 156 -7.76 -24.97 -6.16
N GLU A 157 -7.27 -24.57 -5.00
CA GLU A 157 -6.76 -23.22 -4.78
C GLU A 157 -5.35 -23.07 -5.38
N GLY A 158 -5.04 -21.88 -5.87
CA GLY A 158 -3.72 -21.49 -6.33
C GLY A 158 -3.38 -20.03 -6.04
N LYS A 159 -2.10 -19.71 -6.10
CA LYS A 159 -1.53 -18.37 -5.96
C LYS A 159 -0.35 -18.19 -6.89
N LEU A 160 -0.13 -16.98 -7.38
CA LEU A 160 1.07 -16.64 -8.14
C LEU A 160 2.22 -16.25 -7.22
N GLU A 161 3.43 -16.63 -7.62
CA GLU A 161 4.67 -16.17 -7.02
C GLU A 161 5.24 -14.99 -7.83
N GLY A 162 6.08 -14.17 -7.21
CA GLY A 162 6.65 -12.97 -7.86
C GLY A 162 7.54 -13.25 -9.07
N ASP A 163 7.99 -14.50 -9.24
CA ASP A 163 8.75 -14.97 -10.41
C ASP A 163 7.86 -15.51 -11.54
N GLY A 164 6.53 -15.45 -11.39
CA GLY A 164 5.56 -15.94 -12.37
C GLY A 164 5.22 -17.43 -12.26
N ARG A 165 5.79 -18.14 -11.27
CA ARG A 165 5.39 -19.51 -10.95
C ARG A 165 4.02 -19.53 -10.29
N ILE A 166 3.37 -20.69 -10.34
CA ILE A 166 2.09 -20.89 -9.68
C ILE A 166 2.24 -21.92 -8.57
N ARG A 167 1.81 -21.57 -7.36
CA ARG A 167 1.59 -22.52 -6.27
C ARG A 167 0.16 -23.00 -6.30
N ALA A 168 -0.05 -24.29 -6.20
CA ALA A 168 -1.39 -24.89 -6.12
C ALA A 168 -1.48 -25.80 -4.88
N ASN A 169 -2.64 -25.80 -4.23
CA ASN A 169 -2.93 -26.67 -3.11
C ASN A 169 -3.41 -28.04 -3.64
N THR A 170 -2.51 -29.03 -3.66
CA THR A 170 -2.78 -30.38 -4.16
C THR A 170 -3.09 -31.33 -3.00
N GLN A 171 -3.33 -32.61 -3.30
CA GLN A 171 -3.47 -33.65 -2.27
C GLN A 171 -2.20 -33.82 -1.40
N ASP A 172 -1.04 -33.45 -1.95
CA ASP A 172 0.26 -33.48 -1.26
C ASP A 172 0.57 -32.15 -0.53
N GLY A 173 -0.37 -31.21 -0.54
CA GLY A 173 -0.22 -29.86 0.01
C GLY A 173 0.17 -28.82 -1.04
N TRP A 174 0.72 -27.68 -0.59
CA TRP A 174 1.08 -26.58 -1.48
C TRP A 174 2.35 -26.87 -2.29
N MET A 175 2.20 -27.06 -3.61
CA MET A 175 3.30 -27.33 -4.54
C MET A 175 3.48 -26.19 -5.55
N ALA A 176 4.74 -25.86 -5.89
CA ALA A 176 5.08 -24.83 -6.87
C ALA A 176 5.33 -25.44 -8.26
N PHE A 177 4.78 -24.82 -9.29
CA PHE A 177 4.83 -25.26 -10.68
C PHE A 177 5.41 -24.16 -11.57
N SER A 178 6.15 -24.55 -12.61
CA SER A 178 6.75 -23.59 -13.56
C SER A 178 5.75 -22.98 -14.54
N SER A 179 4.57 -23.58 -14.71
CA SER A 179 3.53 -23.05 -15.59
C SER A 179 2.11 -23.47 -15.15
N LEU A 180 1.12 -22.69 -15.58
CA LEU A 180 -0.31 -22.99 -15.39
C LEU A 180 -0.69 -24.38 -15.89
N SER A 181 -0.19 -24.77 -17.06
CA SER A 181 -0.47 -26.07 -17.68
C SER A 181 0.17 -27.22 -16.91
N SER A 182 1.40 -27.04 -16.39
CA SER A 182 2.03 -28.08 -15.57
C SER A 182 1.28 -28.34 -14.26
N ALA A 183 0.76 -27.29 -13.61
CA ALA A 183 -0.09 -27.43 -12.44
C ALA A 183 -1.43 -28.11 -12.78
N ALA A 184 -2.08 -27.70 -13.86
CA ALA A 184 -3.32 -28.30 -14.32
C ALA A 184 -3.15 -29.79 -14.69
N GLN A 185 -2.04 -30.13 -15.32
CA GLN A 185 -1.72 -31.51 -15.66
C GLN A 185 -1.47 -32.37 -14.42
N TYR A 186 -0.71 -31.85 -13.44
CA TYR A 186 -0.46 -32.56 -12.19
C TYR A 186 -1.76 -32.91 -11.48
N ILE A 187 -2.64 -31.91 -11.33
CA ILE A 187 -3.88 -32.07 -10.55
C ILE A 187 -4.91 -32.94 -11.30
N SER A 188 -5.06 -32.77 -12.62
CA SER A 188 -6.06 -33.52 -13.39
C SER A 188 -5.57 -34.92 -13.83
N GLY A 189 -4.27 -35.20 -13.73
CA GLY A 189 -3.65 -36.42 -14.25
C GLY A 189 -3.65 -36.52 -15.78
N ARG A 190 -3.98 -35.44 -16.51
CA ARG A 190 -4.06 -35.41 -17.98
C ARG A 190 -3.48 -34.11 -18.53
N PRO A 191 -2.92 -34.07 -19.75
CA PRO A 191 -2.49 -32.82 -20.37
C PRO A 191 -3.68 -31.85 -20.49
N GLN A 192 -3.54 -30.64 -19.93
CA GLN A 192 -4.57 -29.59 -19.95
C GLN A 192 -3.94 -28.24 -20.30
N ASN A 193 -4.71 -27.40 -21.00
CA ASN A 193 -4.30 -26.00 -21.23
C ASN A 193 -4.64 -25.17 -19.99
N GLY A 194 -3.61 -24.81 -19.20
CA GLY A 194 -3.82 -24.10 -17.94
C GLY A 194 -4.62 -22.81 -18.09
N TRP A 195 -4.42 -22.06 -19.18
CA TRP A 195 -5.10 -20.78 -19.41
C TRP A 195 -6.63 -20.90 -19.43
N GLU A 196 -7.17 -22.04 -19.84
CA GLU A 196 -8.63 -22.24 -19.95
C GLU A 196 -9.29 -22.65 -18.63
N HIS A 197 -8.51 -23.17 -17.69
CA HIS A 197 -9.04 -23.79 -16.47
C HIS A 197 -8.76 -23.00 -15.20
N TRP A 198 -7.72 -22.16 -15.22
CA TRP A 198 -7.41 -21.25 -14.14
C TRP A 198 -8.30 -20.01 -14.20
N ARG A 199 -8.82 -19.60 -13.04
CA ARG A 199 -9.65 -18.41 -12.86
C ARG A 199 -9.10 -17.57 -11.71
N ARG A 200 -9.09 -16.24 -11.87
CA ARG A 200 -8.91 -15.30 -10.76
C ARG A 200 -10.23 -15.14 -10.03
N ILE A 201 -10.18 -15.15 -8.71
CA ILE A 201 -11.31 -14.80 -7.83
C ILE A 201 -11.17 -13.34 -7.47
N ASN A 202 -12.12 -12.52 -7.93
CA ASN A 202 -12.15 -11.09 -7.63
C ASN A 202 -12.73 -10.87 -6.22
N ASP A 203 -12.59 -9.66 -5.69
CA ASP A 203 -13.05 -9.30 -4.34
C ASP A 203 -14.57 -9.47 -4.14
N ASP A 204 -15.34 -9.37 -5.22
CA ASP A 204 -16.80 -9.60 -5.24
C ASP A 204 -17.17 -11.10 -5.31
N GLY A 205 -16.18 -12.00 -5.30
CA GLY A 205 -16.35 -13.44 -5.44
C GLY A 205 -16.60 -13.90 -6.88
N SER A 206 -16.64 -13.00 -7.86
CA SER A 206 -16.76 -13.36 -9.27
C SER A 206 -15.49 -14.03 -9.79
N ARG A 207 -15.64 -14.87 -10.82
CA ARG A 207 -14.55 -15.68 -11.38
C ARG A 207 -14.19 -15.21 -12.78
N THR A 208 -12.99 -14.68 -12.96
CA THR A 208 -12.48 -14.25 -14.27
C THR A 208 -11.51 -15.30 -14.83
N PRO A 209 -11.79 -15.94 -15.98
CA PRO A 209 -10.84 -16.86 -16.61
C PRO A 209 -9.52 -16.17 -16.96
N LEU A 210 -8.38 -16.81 -16.67
CA LEU A 210 -7.06 -16.25 -17.00
C LEU A 210 -6.88 -16.08 -18.52
N LYS A 211 -7.52 -16.93 -19.34
CA LYS A 211 -7.60 -16.75 -20.79
C LYS A 211 -8.12 -15.36 -21.18
N LYS A 212 -9.18 -14.86 -20.54
CA LYS A 212 -9.73 -13.53 -20.85
C LYS A 212 -8.79 -12.40 -20.45
N ILE A 213 -8.12 -12.55 -19.31
CA ILE A 213 -7.13 -11.57 -18.83
C ILE A 213 -5.94 -11.51 -19.82
N ARG A 214 -5.50 -12.67 -20.30
CA ARG A 214 -4.48 -12.78 -21.35
C ARG A 214 -4.93 -12.13 -22.66
N GLU A 215 -6.14 -12.41 -23.12
CA GLU A 215 -6.71 -11.81 -24.34
C GLU A 215 -6.75 -10.29 -24.22
N GLN A 216 -7.22 -9.75 -23.10
CA GLN A 216 -7.22 -8.31 -22.83
C GLN A 216 -5.80 -7.71 -22.87
N TYR A 217 -4.82 -8.36 -22.24
CA TYR A 217 -3.43 -7.93 -22.29
C TYR A 217 -2.90 -7.90 -23.74
N GLN A 218 -3.25 -8.90 -24.56
CA GLN A 218 -2.81 -8.95 -25.95
C GLN A 218 -3.44 -7.83 -26.78
N GLU A 219 -4.74 -7.61 -26.66
CA GLU A 219 -5.46 -6.53 -27.35
C GLU A 219 -4.84 -5.15 -27.06
N GLU A 220 -4.55 -4.84 -25.79
CA GLU A 220 -3.96 -3.54 -25.42
C GLU A 220 -2.50 -3.36 -25.88
N ASN A 221 -1.80 -4.45 -26.21
CA ASN A 221 -0.40 -4.40 -26.68
C ASN A 221 -0.28 -4.58 -28.21
N GLU A 222 -1.34 -4.94 -28.92
CA GLU A 222 -1.35 -5.02 -30.39
C GLU A 222 -1.51 -3.63 -31.06
N ASP A 223 -2.04 -2.65 -30.34
CA ASP A 223 -2.29 -1.28 -30.84
C ASP A 223 -1.07 -0.34 -30.76
N VAL A 224 0.14 -0.86 -30.47
CA VAL A 224 1.39 -0.09 -30.31
C VAL A 224 2.45 -0.52 -31.33
#